data_AF-A0A0R1U3J6-F1
#
_entry.id   AF-A0A0R1U3J6-F1
#
_cell.length_a   1.000
_cell.length_b   1.000
_cell.length_c   1.000
_cell.angle_alpha   90.00
_cell.angle_beta   90.00
_cell.angle_gamma   90.00
#
_symmetry.space_group_name_H-M   'P 1'
#
loop_
_entity.id
_entity.type
_entity.pdbx_description
1 polymer ?
#
loop_
_entity_poly.entity_id
_entity_poly.type
_entity_poly.pdbx_seq_one_letter_code
_entity_poly.pdbx_strand_id
1 'polypeptide(L)'
;MRPEQHYVDDYFARGHWGRTIWQTVWTLLAWLLFLVPGVITGATALAALTKGRWGHYFWHYHEGFVELKFLVVFLPFMFGVMAVFCLSSAYLQNRRRQGLVEKWPMLNPLKRQRQQHYLEAKMALRFGPATQRHRARVYRVQPNQNLTNQQLADWLREVENDFTIHE
;
A
#
# COMPACT_ATOMS: atom_id res chain seq x y z
N MET A 1 -25.42 -4.19 9.79
CA MET A 1 -24.04 -4.05 9.24
C MET A 1 -23.36 -2.94 10.03
N ARG A 2 -22.23 -3.21 10.72
CA ARG A 2 -21.49 -2.17 11.45
C ARG A 2 -20.81 -1.26 10.40
N PRO A 3 -20.83 0.07 10.56
CA PRO A 3 -20.13 0.96 9.64
C PRO A 3 -18.63 0.63 9.65
N GLU A 4 -18.06 0.44 8.46
CA GLU A 4 -16.63 0.25 8.22
C GLU A 4 -15.89 1.45 8.84
N GLN A 5 -15.23 1.25 9.99
CA GLN A 5 -14.37 2.27 10.58
C GLN A 5 -13.09 2.32 9.75
N HIS A 6 -13.03 3.23 8.78
CA HIS A 6 -11.78 3.54 8.11
C HIS A 6 -10.78 4.04 9.17
N TYR A 7 -9.71 3.29 9.39
CA TYR A 7 -8.60 3.71 10.25
C TYR A 7 -8.02 5.01 9.66
N VAL A 8 -8.27 6.13 10.33
CA VAL A 8 -7.68 7.42 9.99
C VAL A 8 -6.44 7.57 10.85
N ASP A 9 -5.28 7.62 10.22
CA ASP A 9 -4.02 7.82 10.90
C ASP A 9 -3.89 9.27 11.36
N ASP A 10 -3.75 9.45 12.68
CA ASP A 10 -3.54 10.73 13.34
C ASP A 10 -2.32 11.51 12.81
N TYR A 11 -1.35 10.82 12.19
CA TYR A 11 -0.19 11.48 11.57
C TYR A 11 -0.59 12.42 10.42
N PHE A 12 -1.64 12.07 9.67
CA PHE A 12 -2.14 12.86 8.52
C PHE A 12 -3.37 13.72 8.86
N ALA A 13 -3.88 13.63 10.10
CA ALA A 13 -5.02 14.42 10.53
C ALA A 13 -4.64 15.91 10.70
N ARG A 14 -5.49 16.81 10.20
CA ARG A 14 -5.28 18.27 10.34
C ARG A 14 -5.44 18.67 11.82
N GLY A 15 -4.42 19.30 12.38
CA GLY A 15 -4.47 19.87 13.74
C GLY A 15 -3.49 19.27 14.75
N HIS A 16 -2.78 18.19 14.42
CA HIS A 16 -1.87 17.49 15.34
C HIS A 16 -0.37 17.66 15.01
N TRP A 17 0.05 18.86 14.63
CA TRP A 17 1.43 19.18 14.22
C TRP A 17 2.51 18.73 15.23
N GLY A 18 2.25 18.86 16.53
CA GLY A 18 3.19 18.43 17.56
C GLY A 18 3.45 16.92 17.58
N ARG A 19 2.41 16.11 17.37
CA ARG A 19 2.52 14.64 17.36
C ARG A 19 3.25 14.17 16.10
N THR A 20 2.95 14.78 14.95
CA THR A 20 3.63 14.50 13.68
C THR A 20 5.14 14.74 13.81
N ILE A 21 5.55 15.91 14.31
CA ILE A 21 6.99 16.26 14.46
C ILE A 21 7.68 15.30 15.43
N TRP A 22 7.07 14.99 16.57
CA TRP A 22 7.64 14.06 17.54
C TRP A 22 7.86 12.67 16.95
N GLN A 23 6.86 12.15 16.23
CA GLN A 23 6.96 10.85 15.56
C GLN A 23 8.06 10.87 14.48
N THR A 24 8.16 11.93 13.68
CA THR A 24 9.21 12.07 12.67
C THR A 24 10.61 12.11 13.30
N VAL A 25 10.78 12.84 14.41
CA VAL A 25 12.08 12.91 15.12
C VAL A 25 12.50 11.55 15.65
N TRP A 26 11.61 10.82 16.33
CA TRP A 26 11.93 9.47 16.81
C TRP A 26 12.22 8.50 15.68
N THR A 27 11.50 8.64 14.57
CA THR A 27 11.75 7.84 13.36
C THR A 27 13.15 8.12 12.83
N LEU A 28 13.53 9.39 12.69
CA LEU A 28 14.87 9.77 12.22
C LEU A 28 15.97 9.28 13.17
N LEU A 29 15.77 9.39 14.49
CA LEU A 29 16.71 8.88 15.49
C LEU A 29 16.86 7.35 15.41
N ALA A 30 15.75 6.61 15.26
CA ALA A 30 15.78 5.17 15.09
C ALA A 30 16.53 4.77 13.81
N TRP A 31 16.31 5.50 12.71
CA TRP A 31 17.06 5.31 11.48
C TRP A 31 18.54 5.59 11.65
N LEU A 32 18.92 6.64 12.38
CA LEU A 32 20.33 6.93 12.64
C LEU A 32 20.98 5.83 13.50
N LEU A 33 20.30 5.38 14.55
CA LEU A 33 20.76 4.30 15.41
C LEU A 33 20.90 2.97 14.67
N PHE A 34 20.08 2.72 13.64
CA PHE A 34 20.16 1.53 12.83
C PHE A 34 21.20 1.63 11.71
N LEU A 35 21.21 2.74 10.95
CA LEU A 35 22.06 2.92 9.78
C LEU A 35 23.52 3.14 10.16
N VAL A 36 23.82 3.89 11.22
CA VAL A 36 25.21 4.20 11.59
C VAL A 36 25.98 2.92 11.90
N PRO A 37 25.55 2.02 12.82
CA PRO A 37 26.23 0.75 13.05
C PRO A 37 26.27 -0.14 11.80
N GLY A 38 25.18 -0.15 11.01
CA GLY A 38 25.11 -0.93 9.77
C GLY A 38 26.15 -0.49 8.73
N VAL A 39 26.29 0.81 8.50
CA VAL A 39 27.26 1.38 7.56
C VAL A 39 28.69 1.13 8.05
N ILE A 40 28.96 1.33 9.33
CA ILE A 40 30.32 1.13 9.85
C ILE A 40 30.73 -0.35 9.78
N THR A 41 29.81 -1.24 10.14
CA THR A 41 30.01 -2.70 10.06
C THR A 41 30.18 -3.15 8.60
N GLY A 42 29.32 -2.66 7.70
CA GLY A 42 29.38 -2.98 6.27
C GLY A 42 30.64 -2.44 5.58
N ALA A 43 31.05 -1.20 5.89
CA ALA A 43 32.26 -0.60 5.36
C ALA A 43 33.51 -1.34 5.82
N THR A 44 33.55 -1.77 7.09
CA THR A 44 34.66 -2.56 7.63
C THR A 44 34.68 -3.97 7.02
N ALA A 45 33.53 -4.60 6.82
CA ALA A 45 33.42 -5.89 6.14
C ALA A 45 33.87 -5.80 4.67
N LEU A 46 33.48 -4.74 3.94
CA LEU A 46 33.90 -4.52 2.56
C LEU A 46 35.42 -4.26 2.45
N ALA A 47 35.97 -3.49 3.38
CA ALA A 47 37.42 -3.28 3.49
C ALA A 47 38.15 -4.60 3.72
N ALA A 48 37.66 -5.44 4.63
CA ALA A 48 38.23 -6.76 4.91
C ALA A 48 38.19 -7.71 3.70
N LEU A 49 37.06 -7.74 2.97
CA LEU A 49 36.90 -8.59 1.78
C LEU A 49 37.77 -8.13 0.60
N THR A 50 37.95 -6.82 0.43
CA THR A 50 38.70 -6.23 -0.69
C THR A 50 40.16 -5.91 -0.36
N LYS A 51 40.66 -6.38 0.80
CA LYS A 51 42.02 -6.10 1.29
C LYS A 51 42.35 -4.59 1.32
N GLY A 52 41.37 -3.77 1.71
CA GLY A 52 41.51 -2.31 1.83
C GLY A 52 41.39 -1.54 0.52
N ARG A 53 40.97 -2.17 -0.59
CA ARG A 53 40.78 -1.46 -1.87
C ARG A 53 39.48 -0.68 -1.93
N TRP A 54 38.44 -1.13 -1.22
CA TRP A 54 37.12 -0.48 -1.13
C TRP A 54 36.59 -0.56 0.31
N GLY A 55 36.13 0.56 0.87
CA GLY A 55 35.66 0.66 2.26
C GLY A 55 36.72 1.21 3.22
N HIS A 56 36.35 1.42 4.49
CA HIS A 56 37.21 1.99 5.52
C HIS A 56 37.20 1.10 6.77
N TYR A 57 38.38 0.88 7.36
CA TYR A 57 38.51 0.15 8.61
C TYR A 57 38.24 1.11 9.78
N PHE A 58 37.02 1.08 10.31
CA PHE A 58 36.69 1.87 11.50
C PHE A 58 37.19 1.23 12.79
N TRP A 59 37.49 -0.07 12.78
CA TRP A 59 38.04 -0.82 13.90
C TRP A 59 38.90 -1.99 13.41
N HIS A 60 39.92 -2.35 14.23
CA HIS A 60 40.97 -3.31 13.88
C HIS A 60 41.02 -4.52 14.83
N TYR A 61 39.92 -4.81 15.53
CA TYR A 61 39.88 -5.89 16.53
C TYR A 61 39.78 -7.27 15.87
N HIS A 62 40.70 -8.18 16.21
CA HIS A 62 40.83 -9.48 15.52
C HIS A 62 39.59 -10.38 15.68
N GLU A 63 39.05 -10.47 16.90
CA GLU A 63 37.84 -11.24 17.21
C GLU A 63 36.63 -10.76 16.37
N GLY A 64 36.51 -9.44 16.20
CA GLY A 64 35.42 -8.84 15.43
C GLY A 64 35.44 -9.22 13.96
N PHE A 65 36.61 -9.51 13.37
CA PHE A 65 36.69 -9.99 11.99
C PHE A 65 36.23 -11.44 11.81
N VAL A 66 36.34 -12.28 12.85
CA VAL A 66 35.81 -13.64 12.84
C VAL A 66 34.29 -13.60 12.86
N GLU A 67 33.72 -12.80 13.76
CA GLU A 67 32.27 -12.58 13.87
C GLU A 67 31.70 -11.96 12.60
N LEU A 68 32.39 -10.98 12.00
CA LEU A 68 31.99 -10.35 10.74
C LEU A 68 31.90 -11.36 9.59
N LYS A 69 32.86 -12.28 9.48
CA LYS A 69 32.83 -13.33 8.45
C LYS A 69 31.63 -14.26 8.63
N PHE A 70 31.33 -14.63 9.88
CA PHE A 70 30.12 -15.40 10.19
C PHE A 70 28.86 -14.62 9.77
N LEU A 71 28.77 -13.35 10.12
CA LEU A 71 27.61 -12.50 9.84
C LEU A 71 27.39 -12.34 8.33
N VAL A 72 28.45 -12.13 7.54
CA VAL A 72 28.40 -11.98 6.09
C VAL A 72 27.87 -13.23 5.38
N VAL A 73 28.09 -14.43 5.95
CA VAL A 73 27.55 -15.68 5.40
C VAL A 73 26.15 -15.97 5.94
N PHE A 74 25.91 -15.70 7.22
CA PHE A 74 24.66 -16.03 7.90
C PHE A 74 23.49 -15.13 7.46
N LEU A 75 23.71 -13.82 7.29
CA LEU A 75 22.67 -12.88 6.84
C LEU A 75 22.05 -13.26 5.48
N PRO A 76 22.83 -13.47 4.40
CA PRO A 76 22.24 -13.81 3.10
C PRO A 76 21.57 -15.19 3.13
N PHE A 77 22.07 -16.13 3.93
CA PHE A 77 21.42 -17.42 4.14
C PHE A 77 20.02 -17.23 4.76
N MET A 78 19.92 -16.47 5.85
CA MET A 78 18.65 -16.16 6.50
C MET A 78 17.71 -15.38 5.57
N PHE A 79 18.24 -14.44 4.80
CA PHE A 79 17.48 -13.74 3.77
C PHE A 79 16.89 -14.70 2.73
N GLY A 80 17.65 -15.70 2.29
CA GLY A 80 17.16 -16.76 1.42
C GLY A 80 16.01 -17.56 2.03
N VAL A 81 16.14 -17.97 3.30
CA VAL A 81 15.07 -18.67 4.03
C VAL A 81 13.80 -17.82 4.12
N MET A 82 13.94 -16.54 4.47
CA MET A 82 12.81 -15.60 4.52
C MET A 82 12.15 -15.40 3.16
N ALA A 83 12.95 -15.29 2.08
CA ALA A 83 12.42 -15.13 0.73
C ALA A 83 11.57 -16.34 0.31
N VAL A 84 12.06 -17.56 0.56
CA VAL A 84 11.31 -18.79 0.30
C VAL A 84 10.02 -18.84 1.14
N PHE A 85 10.09 -18.47 2.41
CA PHE A 85 8.91 -18.40 3.28
C PHE A 85 7.88 -17.36 2.80
N CYS A 86 8.32 -16.18 2.38
CA CYS A 86 7.44 -15.13 1.86
C CYS A 86 6.80 -15.55 0.53
N LEU A 87 7.58 -16.11 -0.39
CA LEU A 87 7.09 -16.57 -1.69
C LEU A 87 6.08 -17.71 -1.53
N SER A 88 6.38 -18.70 -0.69
CA SER A 88 5.45 -19.81 -0.41
C SER A 88 4.17 -19.33 0.27
N SER A 89 4.28 -18.42 1.23
CA SER A 89 3.13 -17.81 1.91
C SER A 89 2.27 -16.99 0.96
N ALA A 90 2.88 -16.19 0.08
CA ALA A 90 2.17 -15.39 -0.92
C ALA A 90 1.46 -16.29 -1.95
N TYR A 91 2.13 -17.35 -2.41
CA TYR A 91 1.54 -18.34 -3.31
C TYR A 91 0.33 -19.03 -2.66
N LEU A 92 0.46 -19.47 -1.40
CA LEU A 92 -0.63 -20.11 -0.67
C LEU A 92 -1.81 -19.17 -0.44
N GLN A 93 -1.53 -17.91 -0.09
CA GLN A 93 -2.56 -16.87 0.06
C GLN A 93 -3.29 -16.60 -1.27
N ASN A 94 -2.56 -16.52 -2.38
CA ASN A 94 -3.17 -16.31 -3.70
C ASN A 94 -4.05 -17.50 -4.11
N ARG A 95 -3.61 -18.73 -3.87
CA ARG A 95 -4.40 -19.94 -4.14
C ARG A 95 -5.68 -19.98 -3.28
N ARG A 96 -5.57 -19.65 -1.98
CA ARG A 96 -6.74 -19.56 -1.10
C ARG A 96 -7.71 -18.48 -1.55
N ARG A 97 -7.21 -17.33 -2.00
CA ARG A 97 -8.02 -16.24 -2.54
C ARG A 97 -8.82 -16.67 -3.76
N GLN A 98 -8.19 -17.35 -4.73
CA GLN A 98 -8.90 -17.85 -5.92
C GLN A 98 -10.06 -18.77 -5.54
N GLY A 99 -9.84 -19.73 -4.63
CA GLY A 99 -10.89 -20.63 -4.17
C GLY A 99 -11.99 -19.98 -3.34
N LEU A 100 -11.69 -18.88 -2.63
CA LEU A 100 -12.70 -18.09 -1.90
C LEU A 100 -13.54 -17.22 -2.84
N VAL A 101 -12.91 -16.58 -3.84
CA VAL A 101 -13.59 -15.77 -4.87
C VAL A 101 -14.55 -16.61 -5.70
N GLU A 102 -14.19 -17.86 -5.98
CA GLU A 102 -15.01 -18.79 -6.76
C GLU A 102 -16.21 -19.33 -5.97
N LYS A 103 -16.03 -19.65 -4.68
CA LYS A 103 -17.09 -20.21 -3.82
C LYS A 103 -18.06 -19.18 -3.26
N TRP A 104 -17.59 -17.96 -3.06
CA TRP A 104 -18.38 -16.86 -2.52
C TRP A 104 -18.12 -15.63 -3.38
N PRO A 105 -18.90 -15.40 -4.44
CA PRO A 105 -18.85 -14.11 -5.10
C PRO A 105 -19.28 -13.05 -4.08
N MET A 106 -18.30 -12.42 -3.41
CA MET A 106 -18.49 -11.29 -2.49
C MET A 106 -19.23 -10.13 -3.18
N LEU A 107 -19.32 -10.19 -4.51
CA LEU A 107 -20.06 -9.29 -5.34
C LEU A 107 -21.05 -10.05 -6.20
N ASN A 108 -22.33 -9.85 -5.91
CA ASN A 108 -23.40 -10.26 -6.79
C ASN A 108 -23.20 -9.55 -8.15
N PRO A 109 -22.84 -10.27 -9.23
CA PRO A 109 -22.52 -9.65 -10.51
C PRO A 109 -23.72 -8.89 -11.08
N LEU A 110 -24.95 -9.36 -10.82
CA LEU A 110 -26.19 -8.70 -11.23
C LEU A 110 -26.40 -7.37 -10.51
N LYS A 111 -26.05 -7.30 -9.21
CA LYS A 111 -26.12 -6.04 -8.44
C LYS A 111 -25.12 -5.02 -9.00
N ARG A 112 -23.89 -5.46 -9.29
CA ARG A 112 -22.84 -4.58 -9.81
C ARG A 112 -23.16 -4.04 -11.20
N GLN A 113 -23.65 -4.90 -12.10
CA GLN A 113 -24.03 -4.52 -13.45
C GLN A 113 -25.19 -3.50 -13.43
N ARG A 114 -26.19 -3.69 -12.56
CA ARG A 114 -27.28 -2.72 -12.38
C ARG A 114 -26.81 -1.38 -11.85
N GLN A 115 -25.99 -1.38 -10.80
CA GLN A 115 -25.39 -0.16 -10.27
C GLN A 115 -24.58 0.59 -11.34
N GLN A 116 -23.81 -0.13 -12.15
CA GLN A 116 -23.08 0.45 -13.28
C GLN A 116 -24.01 1.11 -14.29
N HIS A 117 -25.05 0.42 -14.76
CA HIS A 117 -26.00 1.00 -15.72
C HIS A 117 -26.74 2.24 -15.17
N TYR A 118 -27.16 2.20 -13.91
CA TYR A 118 -27.82 3.35 -13.29
C TYR A 118 -26.89 4.55 -13.15
N LEU A 119 -25.67 4.32 -12.65
CA LEU A 119 -24.66 5.37 -12.54
C LEU A 119 -24.29 5.92 -13.92
N GLU A 120 -24.13 5.07 -14.93
CA GLU A 120 -23.88 5.48 -16.31
C GLU A 120 -25.02 6.36 -16.85
N ALA A 121 -26.28 6.02 -16.58
CA ALA A 121 -27.42 6.84 -17.01
C ALA A 121 -27.41 8.23 -16.33
N LYS A 122 -27.18 8.31 -15.02
CA LYS A 122 -27.07 9.58 -14.27
C LYS A 122 -25.88 10.42 -14.76
N MET A 123 -24.74 9.77 -14.99
CA MET A 123 -23.54 10.43 -15.52
C MET A 123 -23.76 10.90 -16.96
N ALA A 124 -24.45 10.12 -17.79
CA ALA A 124 -24.77 10.50 -19.17
C ALA A 124 -25.73 11.69 -19.23
N LEU A 125 -26.69 11.77 -18.31
CA LEU A 125 -27.60 12.91 -18.19
C LEU A 125 -26.85 14.22 -17.86
N ARG A 126 -25.87 14.15 -16.96
CA ARG A 126 -25.15 15.34 -16.48
C ARG A 126 -23.95 15.75 -17.36
N PHE A 127 -23.21 14.76 -17.84
CA PHE A 127 -21.92 14.96 -18.52
C PHE A 127 -21.94 14.57 -20.00
N GLY A 128 -23.03 13.98 -20.48
CA GLY A 128 -23.14 13.42 -21.82
C GLY A 128 -22.63 11.98 -21.93
N PRO A 129 -22.87 11.33 -23.09
CA PRO A 129 -22.54 9.94 -23.33
C PRO A 129 -21.05 9.62 -23.08
N ALA A 130 -20.76 8.45 -22.53
CA ALA A 130 -19.39 8.01 -22.25
C ALA A 130 -18.51 8.04 -23.51
N THR A 131 -19.05 7.63 -24.66
CA THR A 131 -18.34 7.62 -25.95
C THR A 131 -17.82 9.00 -26.35
N GLN A 132 -18.57 10.07 -26.06
CA GLN A 132 -18.14 11.44 -26.34
C GLN A 132 -17.08 11.91 -25.34
N ARG A 133 -17.24 11.56 -24.06
CA ARG A 133 -16.29 11.91 -22.99
C ARG A 133 -14.92 11.26 -23.19
N HIS A 134 -14.89 9.98 -23.58
CA HIS A 134 -13.65 9.25 -23.81
C HIS A 134 -12.96 9.59 -25.14
N ARG A 135 -13.71 10.15 -26.11
CA ARG A 135 -13.14 10.60 -27.40
C ARG A 135 -12.48 11.97 -27.30
N ALA A 136 -12.91 12.82 -26.37
CA ALA A 136 -12.33 14.15 -26.18
C ALA A 136 -10.97 14.05 -25.47
N ARG A 137 -9.94 14.69 -26.04
CA ARG A 137 -8.59 14.77 -25.42
C ARG A 137 -8.59 15.58 -24.12
N VAL A 138 -9.50 16.56 -24.00
CA VAL A 138 -9.70 17.38 -22.81
C VAL A 138 -11.20 17.59 -22.60
N TYR A 139 -11.70 17.23 -21.41
CA TYR A 139 -13.08 17.46 -20.99
C TYR A 139 -13.06 18.35 -19.75
N ARG A 140 -13.56 19.59 -19.86
CA ARG A 140 -13.59 20.54 -18.74
C ARG A 140 -14.97 20.54 -18.10
N VAL A 141 -15.05 20.03 -16.87
CA VAL A 141 -16.27 20.02 -16.08
C VAL A 141 -16.54 21.44 -15.56
N GLN A 142 -17.74 21.97 -15.83
CA GLN A 142 -18.13 23.26 -15.27
C GLN A 142 -18.39 23.14 -13.76
N PRO A 143 -18.17 24.19 -12.94
CA PRO A 143 -18.37 24.12 -11.49
C PRO A 143 -19.77 23.67 -11.05
N ASN A 144 -20.81 24.04 -11.81
CA ASN A 144 -22.21 23.63 -11.59
C ASN A 144 -22.48 22.15 -11.91
N GLN A 145 -21.62 21.51 -12.70
CA GLN A 145 -21.70 20.09 -13.05
C GLN A 145 -20.91 19.20 -12.08
N ASN A 146 -20.14 19.78 -11.16
CA ASN A 146 -19.30 19.01 -10.26
C ASN A 146 -20.13 18.13 -9.30
N LEU A 147 -19.61 16.96 -8.97
CA LEU A 147 -20.25 16.04 -8.04
C LEU A 147 -19.98 16.51 -6.61
N THR A 148 -21.00 16.49 -5.74
CA THR A 148 -20.77 16.66 -4.30
C THR A 148 -20.15 15.39 -3.71
N ASN A 149 -19.43 15.53 -2.60
CA ASN A 149 -18.70 14.42 -1.97
C ASN A 149 -19.58 13.20 -1.63
N GLN A 150 -20.89 13.39 -1.43
CA GLN A 150 -21.83 12.32 -1.08
C GLN A 150 -22.74 11.89 -2.25
N GLN A 151 -22.75 12.62 -3.37
CA GLN A 151 -23.72 12.40 -4.45
C GLN A 151 -23.69 10.99 -5.03
N LEU A 152 -22.48 10.43 -5.17
CA LEU A 152 -22.30 9.07 -5.69
C LEU A 152 -22.84 8.01 -4.71
N ALA A 153 -22.65 8.23 -3.41
CA ALA A 153 -23.13 7.33 -2.37
C ALA A 153 -24.66 7.36 -2.31
N ASP A 154 -25.26 8.54 -2.47
CA ASP A 154 -26.72 8.71 -2.47
C ASP A 154 -27.36 8.02 -3.67
N TRP A 155 -26.79 8.15 -4.88
CA TRP A 155 -27.25 7.43 -6.06
C TRP A 155 -27.16 5.90 -5.91
N LEU A 156 -26.12 5.40 -5.26
CA LEU A 156 -25.99 3.97 -4.99
C LEU A 156 -27.04 3.47 -3.99
N ARG A 157 -27.40 4.28 -2.98
CA ARG A 157 -28.49 3.97 -2.05
C ARG A 157 -29.86 4.04 -2.72
N GLU A 158 -30.08 4.99 -3.64
CA GLU A 158 -31.32 5.07 -4.43
C GLU A 158 -31.57 3.76 -5.20
N VAL A 159 -30.56 3.24 -5.90
CA VAL A 159 -30.65 1.96 -6.63
C VAL A 159 -30.92 0.78 -5.71
N GLU A 160 -30.37 0.82 -4.49
CA GLU A 160 -30.55 -0.25 -3.51
C GLU A 160 -31.95 -0.22 -2.88
N ASN A 161 -32.48 0.97 -2.59
CA ASN A 161 -33.81 1.16 -2.01
C ASN A 161 -34.94 0.85 -3.01
N ASP A 162 -34.79 1.24 -4.28
CA ASP A 162 -35.75 0.94 -5.36
C ASP A 162 -35.97 -0.58 -5.51
N PHE A 163 -34.96 -1.38 -5.19
CA PHE A 163 -35.05 -2.83 -5.24
C PHE A 163 -35.81 -3.43 -4.04
N THR A 164 -35.64 -2.90 -2.82
CA THR A 164 -36.33 -3.40 -1.63
C THR A 164 -37.86 -3.19 -1.63
N ILE A 165 -38.37 -2.35 -2.53
CA ILE A 165 -39.81 -2.04 -2.66
C ILE A 165 -40.50 -2.96 -3.70
N HIS A 166 -39.71 -3.67 -4.51
CA HIS A 166 -40.19 -4.52 -5.61
C HIS A 166 -39.94 -6.03 -5.40
N GLU A 167 -39.44 -6.44 -4.23
CA GLU A 167 -39.46 -7.81 -3.70
C GLU A 167 -40.58 -7.95 -2.66
#